data_AF-A0A946QF57-F1
#
_entry.id   AF-A0A946QF57-F1
#
_cell.length_a   1.000
_cell.length_b   1.000
_cell.length_c   1.000
_cell.angle_alpha   90.00
_cell.angle_beta   90.00
_cell.angle_gamma   90.00
#
_symmetry.space_group_name_H-M   'P 1'
#
loop_
_entity.id
_entity.type
_entity.pdbx_description
1 polymer ?
#
loop_
_entity_poly.entity_id
_entity_poly.type
_entity_poly.pdbx_seq_one_letter_code
_entity_poly.pdbx_strand_id
1 'polypeptide(L)' 'MAIFEKFKFIRKQEVAFAKKLLIWKYEKTGTPLPDEAAISAHAQKVVDDAHIIANESGSNVLEIVKDKIKDIKKLMK' A
#
# COMPACT_ATOMS: atom_id res chain seq x y z
N MET A 1 12.56 23.10 -6.68
CA MET A 1 11.23 22.72 -7.20
C MET A 1 11.26 21.40 -7.98
N ALA A 2 12.05 20.39 -7.56
CA ALA A 2 12.28 19.15 -8.32
C ALA A 2 11.92 17.86 -7.58
N ILE A 3 11.47 17.97 -6.31
CA ILE A 3 11.19 16.80 -5.47
C ILE A 3 9.78 16.25 -5.77
N PHE A 4 8.85 17.11 -6.21
CA PHE A 4 7.44 16.77 -6.45
C PHE A 4 7.19 15.91 -7.71
N GLU A 5 8.06 15.95 -8.73
CA GLU A 5 7.87 15.20 -9.97
C GLU A 5 8.25 13.71 -9.85
N LYS A 6 9.17 13.35 -8.94
CA LYS A 6 9.50 11.95 -8.64
C LYS A 6 8.31 11.18 -8.05
N PHE A 7 7.45 11.84 -7.28
CA PHE A 7 6.31 11.19 -6.62
C PHE A 7 5.24 10.70 -7.60
N LYS A 8 5.03 11.37 -8.75
CA LYS A 8 4.02 10.92 -9.73
C LYS A 8 4.37 9.60 -10.41
N PHE A 9 5.67 9.33 -10.65
CA PHE A 9 6.12 8.05 -11.22
C PHE A 9 6.10 6.92 -10.19
N ILE A 10 6.46 7.22 -8.94
CA ILE A 10 6.40 6.26 -7.84
C ILE A 10 4.95 5.87 -7.53
N ARG A 11 4.02 6.84 -7.54
CA ARG A 11 2.58 6.64 -7.29
C ARG A 11 1.97 5.51 -8.12
N LYS A 12 2.23 5.47 -9.43
CA LYS A 12 1.66 4.41 -10.29
C LYS A 12 2.20 3.02 -9.94
N GLN A 13 3.48 2.94 -9.57
CA GLN A 13 4.08 1.68 -9.13
C GLN A 13 3.58 1.26 -7.74
N GLU A 14 3.39 2.21 -6.83
CA GLU A 14 2.80 1.97 -5.51
C GLU A 14 1.38 1.41 -5.63
N VAL A 15 0.54 2.00 -6.50
CA VAL A 15 -0.83 1.51 -6.75
C VAL A 15 -0.81 0.12 -7.40
N ALA A 16 0.07 -0.12 -8.37
CA ALA A 16 0.19 -1.45 -8.98
C ALA A 16 0.66 -2.51 -7.98
N PHE A 17 1.56 -2.15 -7.06
CA PHE A 17 2.01 -3.03 -6.00
C PHE A 17 0.91 -3.29 -4.96
N ALA A 18 0.19 -2.26 -4.54
CA ALA A 18 -0.96 -2.37 -3.64
C ALA A 18 -2.06 -3.25 -4.24
N LYS A 19 -2.33 -3.14 -5.55
CA LYS A 19 -3.27 -4.02 -6.28
C LYS A 19 -2.84 -5.48 -6.20
N LYS A 20 -1.57 -5.80 -6.49
CA LYS A 20 -1.04 -7.17 -6.38
C LYS A 20 -1.11 -7.71 -4.94
N LEU A 21 -0.80 -6.87 -3.95
CA LEU A 21 -0.89 -7.22 -2.53
C LEU A 21 -2.33 -7.50 -2.09
N LEU A 22 -3.29 -6.70 -2.55
CA LEU A 22 -4.71 -6.91 -2.29
C LEU A 22 -5.19 -8.22 -2.90
N ILE A 23 -4.84 -8.49 -4.16
CA ILE A 23 -5.18 -9.76 -4.82
C ILE A 23 -4.61 -10.94 -4.03
N TRP A 24 -3.31 -10.90 -3.71
CA TRP A 24 -2.67 -11.95 -2.91
C TRP A 24 -3.35 -12.11 -1.54
N LYS A 25 -3.74 -11.02 -0.88
CA LYS A 25 -4.47 -11.06 0.40
C LYS A 25 -5.80 -11.79 0.24
N TYR A 26 -6.60 -11.43 -0.77
CA TYR A 26 -7.90 -12.05 -1.04
C TYR A 26 -7.77 -13.54 -1.37
N GLU A 27 -6.77 -13.91 -2.18
CA GLU A 27 -6.45 -15.31 -2.47
C GLU A 27 -6.07 -16.07 -1.18
N LYS A 28 -5.24 -15.47 -0.33
CA LYS A 28 -4.79 -16.09 0.92
C LYS A 28 -5.89 -16.17 1.99
N THR A 29 -6.87 -15.26 1.98
CA THR A 29 -8.02 -15.28 2.89
C THR A 29 -9.23 -16.04 2.33
N GLY A 30 -9.09 -16.70 1.18
CA GLY A 30 -10.16 -17.51 0.56
C GLY A 30 -11.43 -16.70 0.26
N THR A 31 -11.30 -15.38 0.12
CA THR A 31 -12.42 -14.46 -0.05
C THR A 31 -12.56 -14.16 -1.54
N PRO A 32 -13.78 -14.13 -2.10
CA PRO A 32 -13.96 -13.90 -3.53
C PRO A 32 -13.33 -12.58 -3.95
N LEU A 33 -12.57 -12.63 -5.05
CA LEU A 33 -11.86 -11.48 -5.59
C LEU A 33 -12.90 -10.42 -6.02
N PRO A 34 -12.89 -9.21 -5.43
CA PRO A 34 -13.83 -8.18 -5.83
C PRO A 34 -13.49 -7.65 -7.23
N ASP A 35 -14.43 -6.94 -7.85
CA ASP A 35 -14.28 -6.40 -9.20
C ASP A 35 -12.98 -5.58 -9.37
N GLU A 36 -12.39 -5.62 -10.56
CA GLU A 36 -11.09 -4.98 -10.83
C GLU A 36 -11.11 -3.46 -10.56
N ALA A 37 -12.24 -2.80 -10.81
CA ALA A 37 -12.42 -1.39 -10.49
C ALA A 37 -12.42 -1.15 -8.98
N ALA A 38 -13.05 -2.05 -8.22
CA ALA A 38 -13.07 -2.00 -6.76
C ALA A 38 -11.68 -2.26 -6.15
N ILE A 39 -10.91 -3.21 -6.69
CA ILE A 39 -9.52 -3.45 -6.25
C ILE A 39 -8.66 -2.23 -6.54
N SER A 40 -8.81 -1.62 -7.72
CA SER A 40 -8.00 -0.46 -8.11
C SER A 40 -8.30 0.76 -7.25
N ALA A 41 -9.57 1.02 -6.95
CA ALA A 41 -9.98 2.08 -6.03
C ALA A 41 -9.46 1.83 -4.60
N HIS A 42 -9.51 0.59 -4.12
CA HIS A 42 -8.99 0.21 -2.81
C HIS A 42 -7.46 0.34 -2.75
N ALA A 43 -6.75 -0.10 -3.79
CA ALA A 43 -5.31 0.05 -3.91
C ALA A 43 -4.90 1.52 -3.86
N GLN A 44 -5.65 2.39 -4.55
CA GLN A 44 -5.38 3.82 -4.56
C GLN A 44 -5.56 4.45 -3.17
N LYS A 45 -6.65 4.09 -2.49
CA LYS A 45 -6.92 4.53 -1.11
C LYS A 45 -5.84 4.08 -0.14
N VAL A 46 -5.34 2.84 -0.25
CA VAL A 46 -4.25 2.35 0.61
C VAL A 46 -2.96 3.16 0.43
N VAL A 47 -2.64 3.55 -0.80
CA VAL A 47 -1.47 4.40 -1.07
C VAL A 47 -1.68 5.83 -0.56
N ASP A 48 -2.89 6.38 -0.70
CA ASP A 48 -3.25 7.68 -0.11
C ASP A 48 -3.12 7.69 1.41
N ASP A 49 -3.73 6.71 2.08
CA ASP A 49 -3.65 6.59 3.53
C ASP A 49 -2.19 6.43 4.00
N ALA A 50 -1.38 5.65 3.27
CA ALA A 50 0.04 5.48 3.57
C ALA A 50 0.84 6.79 3.41
N HIS A 51 0.50 7.61 2.41
CA HIS A 51 1.12 8.93 2.21
C HIS A 51 0.68 9.92 3.29
N ILE A 52 -0.58 9.90 3.71
CA ILE A 52 -1.09 10.72 4.82
C ILE A 52 -0.39 10.34 6.13
N ILE A 53 -0.31 9.05 6.48
CA ILE A 53 0.38 8.58 7.68
C ILE A 53 1.87 8.94 7.64
N ALA A 54 2.52 8.81 6.49
CA ALA A 54 3.92 9.21 6.32
C ALA A 54 4.14 10.71 6.54
N ASN A 55 3.23 11.53 6.03
CA ASN A 55 3.26 12.97 6.20
C ASN A 55 2.98 13.39 7.66
N GLU A 56 2.02 12.76 8.33
CA GLU A 56 1.71 13.01 9.75
C GLU A 56 2.81 12.50 10.70
N SER A 57 3.50 11.41 10.34
CA SER A 57 4.54 10.80 11.17
C SER A 57 5.95 11.37 10.92
N GLY A 58 6.13 12.24 9.91
CA GLY A 58 7.44 12.73 9.49
C GLY A 58 8.38 11.64 8.95
N SER A 59 7.87 10.44 8.68
CA SER A 59 8.63 9.23 8.36
C SER A 59 8.37 8.76 6.93
N ASN A 60 9.36 8.12 6.32
CA ASN A 60 9.28 7.65 4.94
C ASN A 60 8.27 6.50 4.82
N VAL A 61 7.43 6.50 3.78
CA VAL A 61 6.37 5.51 3.52
C VAL A 61 6.90 4.06 3.57
N LEU A 62 8.12 3.84 3.07
CA LEU A 62 8.80 2.55 3.09
C LEU A 62 9.13 2.05 4.51
N GLU A 63 9.38 2.94 5.46
CA GLU A 63 9.62 2.56 6.85
C GLU A 63 8.33 2.11 7.53
N ILE A 64 7.21 2.81 7.31
CA ILE A 64 5.90 2.45 7.88
C ILE A 64 5.45 1.08 7.38
N VAL A 65 5.63 0.79 6.09
CA VAL A 65 5.30 -0.53 5.51
C VAL A 65 6.20 -1.61 6.12
N LYS A 66 7.51 -1.34 6.30
CA LYS A 66 8.43 -2.27 6.97
C LYS A 66 8.01 -2.55 8.42
N ASP A 67 7.62 -1.53 9.16
CA ASP A 67 7.24 -1.67 10.57
C ASP A 67 5.95 -2.49 10.72
N LYS A 68 4.93 -2.19 9.90
CA LYS A 68 3.70 -2.98 9.84
C LYS A 68 3.94 -4.44 9.46
N ILE A 69 4.87 -4.73 8.54
CA ILE A 69 5.25 -6.11 8.20
C ILE A 69 5.95 -6.80 9.38
N LYS A 70 6.78 -6.07 10.13
CA LYS A 70 7.44 -6.57 11.34
C LYS A 70 6.42 -6.98 12.41
N ASP A 71 5.39 -6.16 12.63
CA ASP A 71 4.31 -6.47 13.56
C ASP A 71 3.50 -7.70 13.13
N ILE A 72 3.17 -7.82 11.84
CA ILE A 72 2.50 -9.03 11.31
C ILE A 72 3.36 -10.28 11.54
N LYS A 73 4.67 -10.19 11.34
CA LYS A 73 5.59 -11.30 11.55
C LYS A 73 5.72 -11.70 13.02
N LYS A 74 5.53 -10.73 13.93
CA LYS A 74 5.55 -10.94 15.39
C LYS A 74 4.26 -11.62 15.88
N LEU A 75 3.13 -11.38 15.21
CA LEU A 75 1.85 -12.05 15.47
C LEU A 75 1.80 -13.49 14.96
N MET A 76 2.69 -13.87 14.03
CA MET A 76 2.80 -15.22 13.47
C MET A 76 3.84 -16.11 14.19
N LYS A 77 4.42 -15.62 15.28
CA LYS A 77 5.44 -16.33 16.08
C LYS A 77 4.89 -16.66 17.46
#